data_AF-K2MK90-F1
#
_entry.id   AF-K2MK90-F1
#
_cell.length_a   1.000
_cell.length_b   1.000
_cell.length_c   1.000
_cell.angle_alpha   90.00
_cell.angle_beta   90.00
_cell.angle_gamma   90.00
#
_symmetry.space_group_name_H-M   'P 1'
#
loop_
_entity.id
_entity.type
_entity.pdbx_description
1 polymer ?
#
loop_
_entity_poly.entity_id
_entity_poly.type
_entity_poly.pdbx_seq_one_letter_code
_entity_poly.pdbx_strand_id
1 'polypeptide(L)'
;MYLPGSQSSPYAPVLVLSGLRLVRSVLVVSDVALVTVMTGGRTVVVDGAVLELVGGGVALDAAVFGGDYALYASARVVASGGAVLRVSGSQVYAAHGLVFDGGVEANASAVVVNDNAGVLTDGALLVLRGSVLFASGSWLSVRGNSISGRLLSAPSYPRRADFAQSTLTLHGNAGSGSVVTDGTVALGGAGGKFVVGCLTLNERTLQPMDYRSAGIIGEFRPVACGVCDADVHCFAPATRAMSGSCRCRCAEGGYGRDCLPVYLPHVDGCNRTFAPPLLSHTATLTETRSPTSTATPSLSATHYSP
;
A
#
# COMPACT_ATOMS: atom_id res chain seq x y z
N MET A 1 -7.54 27.81 -4.04
CA MET A 1 -6.67 28.07 -2.88
C MET A 1 -5.30 28.45 -3.45
N TYR A 2 -4.88 29.71 -3.32
CA TYR A 2 -3.57 30.16 -3.80
C TYR A 2 -2.61 30.18 -2.60
N LEU A 3 -1.52 29.42 -2.68
CA LEU A 3 -0.44 29.47 -1.69
C LEU A 3 0.47 30.67 -2.02
N PRO A 4 0.80 31.55 -1.05
CA PRO A 4 1.68 32.69 -1.30
C PRO A 4 3.11 32.19 -1.58
N GLY A 5 3.70 32.61 -2.70
CA GLY A 5 5.08 32.31 -3.07
C GLY A 5 5.27 31.23 -4.14
N SER A 6 4.20 30.55 -4.59
CA SER A 6 4.29 29.71 -5.78
C SER A 6 4.23 30.62 -7.02
N GLN A 7 5.29 30.59 -7.85
CA GLN A 7 5.09 30.91 -9.27
C GLN A 7 3.92 30.05 -9.75
N SER A 8 3.01 30.62 -10.52
CA SER A 8 1.78 29.99 -11.02
C SER A 8 1.97 28.50 -11.29
N SER A 9 1.55 27.65 -10.36
CA SER A 9 1.62 26.21 -10.56
C SER A 9 0.44 25.85 -11.47
N PRO A 10 0.67 25.33 -12.68
CA PRO A 10 -0.41 24.89 -13.57
C PRO A 10 -1.14 23.64 -13.03
N TYR A 11 -0.76 23.14 -11.87
CA TYR A 11 -1.33 21.95 -11.26
C TYR A 11 -2.46 22.34 -10.32
N ALA A 12 -3.65 21.75 -10.52
CA ALA A 12 -4.81 21.89 -9.63
C ALA A 12 -4.91 20.66 -8.72
N PRO A 13 -4.13 20.59 -7.61
CA PRO A 13 -4.16 19.44 -6.74
C PRO A 13 -5.38 19.40 -5.84
N VAL A 14 -5.82 18.19 -5.52
CA VAL A 14 -6.93 17.96 -4.58
C VAL A 14 -6.41 17.91 -3.14
N LEU A 15 -5.28 17.20 -2.93
CA LEU A 15 -4.62 17.09 -1.62
C LEU A 15 -3.16 17.49 -1.74
N VAL A 16 -2.70 18.39 -0.87
CA VAL A 16 -1.30 18.83 -0.80
C VAL A 16 -0.74 18.54 0.59
N LEU A 17 0.34 17.76 0.65
CA LEU A 17 1.13 17.50 1.85
C LEU A 17 2.45 18.27 1.72
N SER A 18 2.50 19.50 2.24
CA SER A 18 3.68 20.38 2.11
C SER A 18 4.43 20.50 3.43
N GLY A 19 5.72 20.16 3.45
CA GLY A 19 6.59 20.30 4.63
C GLY A 19 6.11 19.50 5.85
N LEU A 20 5.41 18.39 5.63
CA LEU A 20 4.76 17.63 6.70
C LEU A 20 5.78 16.73 7.43
N ARG A 21 5.73 16.76 8.76
CA ARG A 21 6.48 15.89 9.65
C ARG A 21 5.55 15.18 10.62
N LEU A 22 5.39 13.87 10.45
CA LEU A 22 4.55 13.03 11.32
C LEU A 22 5.43 12.23 12.27
N VAL A 23 5.29 12.47 13.57
CA VAL A 23 6.00 11.73 14.61
C VAL A 23 4.99 10.94 15.41
N ARG A 24 5.09 9.61 15.41
CA ARG A 24 4.17 8.69 16.09
C ARG A 24 2.69 9.00 15.82
N SER A 25 2.42 9.45 14.60
CA SER A 25 1.11 9.93 14.14
C SER A 25 0.77 9.27 12.83
N VAL A 26 -0.51 9.01 12.60
CA VAL A 26 -1.00 8.38 11.37
C VAL A 26 -1.99 9.31 10.69
N LEU A 27 -1.76 9.57 9.40
CA LEU A 27 -2.71 10.21 8.51
C LEU A 27 -3.33 9.14 7.62
N VAL A 28 -4.64 8.90 7.73
CA VAL A 28 -5.36 7.98 6.86
C VAL A 28 -6.34 8.76 6.00
N VAL A 29 -6.28 8.52 4.70
CA VAL A 29 -7.23 8.99 3.70
C VAL A 29 -7.86 7.74 3.11
N SER A 30 -9.11 7.46 3.49
CA SER A 30 -9.84 6.24 3.09
C SER A 30 -11.13 6.58 2.37
N ASP A 31 -11.51 5.78 1.38
CA ASP A 31 -12.82 5.85 0.72
C ASP A 31 -13.16 7.23 0.13
N VAL A 32 -12.15 7.89 -0.44
CA VAL A 32 -12.29 9.19 -1.09
C VAL A 32 -12.02 9.11 -2.59
N ALA A 33 -12.69 9.96 -3.36
CA ALA A 33 -12.35 10.19 -4.76
C ALA A 33 -11.61 11.52 -4.90
N LEU A 34 -10.36 11.46 -5.34
CA LEU A 34 -9.51 12.60 -5.62
C LEU A 34 -9.29 12.64 -7.14
N VAL A 35 -9.96 13.55 -7.82
CA VAL A 35 -9.92 13.62 -9.29
C VAL A 35 -9.67 15.05 -9.75
N THR A 36 -8.76 15.20 -10.69
CA THR A 36 -8.44 16.45 -11.38
C THR A 36 -8.93 16.38 -12.82
N VAL A 37 -9.59 17.44 -13.30
CA VAL A 37 -10.18 17.49 -14.66
C VAL A 37 -9.32 18.31 -15.63
N MET A 38 -8.25 18.92 -15.12
CA MET A 38 -7.36 19.77 -15.91
C MET A 38 -6.18 18.97 -16.42
N THR A 39 -5.72 19.29 -17.64
CA THR A 39 -4.48 18.78 -18.20
C THR A 39 -3.31 19.11 -17.27
N GLY A 40 -2.47 18.11 -16.98
CA GLY A 40 -1.40 18.24 -16.00
C GLY A 40 -1.85 18.12 -14.55
N GLY A 41 -3.13 17.93 -14.26
CA GLY A 41 -3.66 17.84 -12.89
C GLY A 41 -2.98 16.74 -12.07
N ARG A 42 -2.51 17.09 -10.87
CA ARG A 42 -1.84 16.18 -9.94
C ARG A 42 -2.73 15.96 -8.74
N THR A 43 -3.23 14.75 -8.54
CA THR A 43 -4.27 14.49 -7.56
C THR A 43 -3.80 14.70 -6.12
N VAL A 44 -2.73 13.98 -5.74
CA VAL A 44 -2.02 14.19 -4.47
C VAL A 44 -0.65 14.75 -4.77
N VAL A 45 -0.27 15.83 -4.09
CA VAL A 45 1.04 16.45 -4.22
C VAL A 45 1.74 16.40 -2.86
N VAL A 46 2.97 15.91 -2.84
CA VAL A 46 3.87 16.01 -1.68
C VAL A 46 4.96 17.00 -2.04
N ASP A 47 4.96 18.16 -1.37
CA ASP A 47 5.83 19.29 -1.72
C ASP A 47 6.65 19.80 -0.53
N GLY A 48 7.56 20.73 -0.80
CA GLY A 48 8.56 21.21 0.14
C GLY A 48 9.85 20.38 0.06
N ALA A 49 10.70 20.52 1.08
CA ALA A 49 12.00 19.83 1.07
C ALA A 49 11.88 18.33 1.38
N VAL A 50 11.10 17.98 2.40
CA VAL A 50 10.98 16.61 2.93
C VAL A 50 9.56 16.37 3.46
N LEU A 51 9.02 15.18 3.18
CA LEU A 51 7.95 14.55 3.96
C LEU A 51 8.60 13.55 4.92
N GLU A 52 8.54 13.83 6.22
CA GLU A 52 9.24 13.04 7.24
C GLU A 52 8.23 12.25 8.09
N LEU A 53 8.37 10.91 8.09
CA LEU A 53 7.57 9.98 8.87
C LEU A 53 8.48 9.29 9.90
N VAL A 54 8.17 9.43 11.19
CA VAL A 54 8.96 8.87 12.29
C VAL A 54 8.06 8.03 13.20
N GLY A 55 8.15 6.70 13.10
CA GLY A 55 7.32 5.76 13.88
C GLY A 55 5.81 5.98 13.72
N GLY A 56 5.39 6.54 12.59
CA GLY A 56 4.00 6.84 12.24
C GLY A 56 3.76 6.50 10.76
N GLY A 57 2.72 7.07 10.14
CA GLY A 57 2.50 6.75 8.74
C GLY A 57 1.48 7.58 7.99
N VAL A 58 1.45 7.38 6.69
CA VAL A 58 0.44 7.89 5.78
C VAL A 58 -0.16 6.70 5.05
N ALA A 59 -1.48 6.58 5.05
CA ALA A 59 -2.20 5.56 4.29
C ALA A 59 -3.21 6.23 3.36
N LEU A 60 -3.14 5.90 2.07
CA LEU A 60 -4.13 6.21 1.06
C LEU A 60 -4.83 4.88 0.70
N ASP A 61 -5.92 4.58 1.40
CA ASP A 61 -6.60 3.30 1.30
C ASP A 61 -7.94 3.48 0.55
N ALA A 62 -8.33 2.52 -0.29
CA ALA A 62 -9.62 2.56 -1.01
C ALA A 62 -9.90 3.89 -1.75
N ALA A 63 -8.86 4.61 -2.16
CA ALA A 63 -8.99 5.92 -2.80
C ALA A 63 -9.17 5.76 -4.31
N VAL A 64 -9.84 6.72 -4.94
CA VAL A 64 -9.90 6.83 -6.40
C VAL A 64 -9.04 8.00 -6.82
N PHE A 65 -8.02 7.76 -7.63
CA PHE A 65 -7.14 8.79 -8.19
C PHE A 65 -7.46 9.01 -9.67
N GLY A 66 -7.69 10.27 -10.05
CA GLY A 66 -7.88 10.66 -11.45
C GLY A 66 -7.10 11.91 -11.85
N GLY A 67 -6.34 11.87 -12.94
CA GLY A 67 -5.58 13.03 -13.39
C GLY A 67 -4.38 12.69 -14.27
N ASP A 68 -3.44 13.61 -14.38
CA ASP A 68 -2.14 13.36 -15.01
C ASP A 68 -1.23 12.57 -14.06
N TYR A 69 -1.26 12.87 -12.76
CA TYR A 69 -0.55 12.11 -11.73
C TYR A 69 -1.48 11.71 -10.60
N ALA A 70 -1.51 10.43 -10.24
CA ALA A 70 -2.26 9.97 -9.06
C ALA A 70 -1.61 10.49 -7.76
N LEU A 71 -0.29 10.41 -7.66
CA LEU A 71 0.49 11.07 -6.61
C LEU A 71 1.81 11.56 -7.21
N TYR A 72 2.18 12.79 -6.89
CA TYR A 72 3.46 13.36 -7.29
C TYR A 72 4.17 13.95 -6.07
N ALA A 73 5.30 13.35 -5.70
CA ALA A 73 6.16 13.80 -4.62
C ALA A 73 7.41 14.48 -5.18
N SER A 74 7.40 15.82 -5.20
CA SER A 74 8.61 16.63 -5.46
C SER A 74 9.54 16.62 -4.25
N ALA A 75 8.98 16.55 -3.04
CA ALA A 75 9.74 16.42 -1.80
C ALA A 75 10.38 15.02 -1.68
N ARG A 76 11.51 14.95 -0.97
CA ARG A 76 12.08 13.66 -0.55
C ARG A 76 11.19 13.04 0.52
N VAL A 77 10.85 11.77 0.38
CA VAL A 77 10.04 11.04 1.36
C VAL A 77 10.97 10.21 2.26
N VAL A 78 10.93 10.48 3.56
CA VAL A 78 11.80 9.82 4.55
C VAL A 78 10.94 9.12 5.58
N ALA A 79 11.06 7.80 5.67
CA ALA A 79 10.39 6.95 6.64
C ALA A 79 11.41 6.32 7.58
N SER A 80 11.28 6.56 8.89
CA SER A 80 12.24 6.09 9.90
C SER A 80 11.56 5.59 11.17
N GLY A 81 12.26 4.75 11.93
CA GLY A 81 11.85 4.33 13.27
C GLY A 81 10.54 3.53 13.28
N GLY A 82 10.32 2.67 12.28
CA GLY A 82 9.09 1.91 12.15
C GLY A 82 7.97 2.69 11.46
N ALA A 83 8.26 3.56 10.50
CA ALA A 83 7.23 4.31 9.78
C ALA A 83 6.65 3.54 8.59
N VAL A 84 5.45 3.93 8.13
CA VAL A 84 4.78 3.33 6.99
C VAL A 84 4.21 4.36 6.03
N LEU A 85 4.52 4.23 4.73
CA LEU A 85 3.77 4.86 3.66
C LEU A 85 3.00 3.79 2.89
N ARG A 86 1.67 3.88 2.85
CA ARG A 86 0.80 2.87 2.23
C ARG A 86 -0.12 3.50 1.19
N VAL A 87 -0.24 2.84 0.03
CA VAL A 87 -1.31 3.04 -0.93
C VAL A 87 -1.92 1.68 -1.23
N SER A 88 -3.17 1.46 -0.84
CA SER A 88 -3.74 0.12 -0.90
C SER A 88 -5.21 0.09 -1.28
N GLY A 89 -5.62 -0.95 -2.02
CA GLY A 89 -7.01 -1.13 -2.43
C GLY A 89 -7.57 0.01 -3.29
N SER A 90 -6.69 0.83 -3.88
CA SER A 90 -7.08 2.07 -4.56
C SER A 90 -7.30 1.85 -6.05
N GLN A 91 -8.13 2.71 -6.65
CA GLN A 91 -8.34 2.78 -8.08
C GLN A 91 -7.49 3.90 -8.68
N VAL A 92 -6.69 3.59 -9.69
CA VAL A 92 -5.73 4.53 -10.31
C VAL A 92 -6.07 4.72 -11.78
N TYR A 93 -6.64 5.88 -12.12
CA TYR A 93 -6.99 6.27 -13.49
C TYR A 93 -6.21 7.53 -13.86
N ALA A 94 -4.93 7.39 -14.19
CA ALA A 94 -4.05 8.53 -14.38
C ALA A 94 -3.06 8.33 -15.53
N ALA A 95 -2.43 9.40 -16.01
CA ALA A 95 -1.30 9.25 -16.93
C ALA A 95 -0.09 8.64 -16.23
N HIS A 96 0.15 8.98 -14.97
CA HIS A 96 1.21 8.43 -14.14
C HIS A 96 0.65 8.01 -12.77
N GLY A 97 1.16 6.91 -12.22
CA GLY A 97 0.78 6.43 -10.90
C GLY A 97 1.37 7.27 -9.75
N LEU A 98 2.08 6.60 -8.85
CA LEU A 98 2.74 7.17 -7.68
C LEU A 98 4.18 7.53 -8.05
N VAL A 99 4.45 8.82 -8.24
CA VAL A 99 5.75 9.30 -8.69
C VAL A 99 6.51 9.94 -7.54
N PHE A 100 7.63 9.33 -7.15
CA PHE A 100 8.59 9.87 -6.18
C PHE A 100 9.76 10.49 -6.92
N ASP A 101 9.63 11.78 -7.20
CA ASP A 101 10.62 12.57 -7.93
C ASP A 101 11.77 13.01 -7.01
N GLY A 102 11.44 13.45 -5.79
CA GLY A 102 12.42 13.86 -4.77
C GLY A 102 13.20 12.72 -4.11
N GLY A 103 12.83 11.46 -4.38
CA GLY A 103 13.46 10.27 -3.82
C GLY A 103 12.74 9.71 -2.57
N VAL A 104 13.18 8.51 -2.17
CA VAL A 104 12.59 7.73 -1.06
C VAL A 104 13.71 7.16 -0.21
N GLU A 105 13.63 7.38 1.10
CA GLU A 105 14.50 6.76 2.08
C GLU A 105 13.65 6.06 3.15
N ALA A 106 13.94 4.80 3.41
CA ALA A 106 13.31 4.01 4.46
C ALA A 106 14.37 3.38 5.36
N ASN A 107 14.25 3.56 6.67
CA ASN A 107 15.11 2.94 7.67
C ASN A 107 14.25 2.23 8.72
N ALA A 108 14.39 0.91 8.81
CA ALA A 108 13.52 0.04 9.61
C ALA A 108 12.02 0.34 9.41
N SER A 109 11.63 0.62 8.16
CA SER A 109 10.31 1.18 7.80
C SER A 109 9.76 0.54 6.52
N ALA A 110 8.49 0.77 6.20
CA ALA A 110 7.83 0.13 5.07
C ALA A 110 7.19 1.14 4.09
N VAL A 111 7.30 0.84 2.80
CA VAL A 111 6.52 1.46 1.73
C VAL A 111 5.69 0.35 1.07
N VAL A 112 4.38 0.51 1.02
CA VAL A 112 3.44 -0.56 0.66
C VAL A 112 2.50 -0.07 -0.42
N VAL A 113 2.56 -0.68 -1.60
CA VAL A 113 1.71 -0.37 -2.77
C VAL A 113 1.00 -1.65 -3.17
N ASN A 114 -0.15 -1.92 -2.56
CA ASN A 114 -0.79 -3.23 -2.65
C ASN A 114 -2.26 -3.20 -3.09
N ASP A 115 -2.67 -4.20 -3.86
CA ASP A 115 -4.08 -4.44 -4.20
C ASP A 115 -4.75 -3.26 -4.94
N ASN A 116 -3.97 -2.47 -5.68
CA ASN A 116 -4.49 -1.35 -6.46
C ASN A 116 -4.88 -1.81 -7.87
N ALA A 117 -5.92 -1.20 -8.44
CA ALA A 117 -6.41 -1.53 -9.77
C ALA A 117 -6.60 -0.27 -10.62
N GLY A 118 -6.57 -0.40 -11.95
CA GLY A 118 -6.89 0.72 -12.83
C GLY A 118 -6.10 0.75 -14.13
N VAL A 119 -6.05 1.92 -14.73
CA VAL A 119 -5.49 2.14 -16.06
C VAL A 119 -4.53 3.32 -16.01
N LEU A 120 -3.31 3.08 -16.48
CA LEU A 120 -2.34 4.12 -16.74
C LEU A 120 -2.21 4.35 -18.24
N THR A 121 -2.22 5.61 -18.66
CA THR A 121 -1.98 5.95 -20.07
C THR A 121 -0.49 6.13 -20.39
N ASP A 122 0.35 6.35 -19.37
CA ASP A 122 1.81 6.42 -19.47
C ASP A 122 2.48 5.89 -18.18
N GLY A 123 3.81 5.82 -18.13
CA GLY A 123 4.57 5.57 -16.91
C GLY A 123 4.35 4.19 -16.27
N ALA A 124 4.33 4.17 -14.94
CA ALA A 124 4.16 2.96 -14.13
C ALA A 124 3.33 3.25 -12.88
N LEU A 125 2.82 2.21 -12.22
CA LEU A 125 2.11 2.34 -10.94
C LEU A 125 2.98 2.98 -9.87
N LEU A 126 4.23 2.54 -9.74
CA LEU A 126 5.21 3.14 -8.86
C LEU A 126 6.41 3.60 -9.68
N VAL A 127 6.73 4.89 -9.62
CA VAL A 127 7.86 5.49 -10.32
C VAL A 127 8.82 6.10 -9.29
N LEU A 128 10.07 5.67 -9.32
CA LEU A 128 11.13 6.12 -8.43
C LEU A 128 12.23 6.79 -9.27
N ARG A 129 12.27 8.13 -9.28
CA ARG A 129 13.24 8.90 -10.09
C ARG A 129 14.42 9.41 -9.28
N GLY A 130 14.16 9.86 -8.05
CA GLY A 130 15.17 10.38 -7.13
C GLY A 130 16.06 9.29 -6.53
N SER A 131 16.82 9.63 -5.49
CA SER A 131 17.59 8.65 -4.72
C SER A 131 16.65 7.67 -4.01
N VAL A 132 16.95 6.37 -4.09
CA VAL A 132 16.14 5.33 -3.44
C VAL A 132 17.04 4.50 -2.54
N LEU A 133 16.77 4.54 -1.24
CA LEU A 133 17.52 3.81 -0.22
C LEU A 133 16.57 3.14 0.78
N PHE A 134 16.66 1.83 0.90
CA PHE A 134 15.98 1.04 1.92
C PHE A 134 17.04 0.36 2.79
N ALA A 135 17.02 0.65 4.09
CA ALA A 135 18.02 0.20 5.05
C ALA A 135 17.40 -0.49 6.26
N SER A 136 18.19 -1.32 6.95
CA SER A 136 17.89 -1.85 8.29
C SER A 136 16.56 -2.62 8.38
N GLY A 137 16.33 -3.56 7.46
CA GLY A 137 15.12 -4.37 7.44
C GLY A 137 13.91 -3.67 6.82
N SER A 138 14.12 -2.58 6.09
CA SER A 138 13.01 -1.88 5.43
C SER A 138 12.39 -2.72 4.31
N TRP A 139 11.16 -2.38 3.95
CA TRP A 139 10.39 -3.16 2.98
C TRP A 139 9.69 -2.29 1.95
N LEU A 140 9.96 -2.52 0.67
CA LEU A 140 9.13 -2.03 -0.43
C LEU A 140 8.26 -3.19 -0.93
N SER A 141 6.97 -3.13 -0.65
CA SER A 141 5.99 -4.12 -1.07
C SER A 141 5.20 -3.59 -2.27
N VAL A 142 5.27 -4.28 -3.40
CA VAL A 142 4.42 -4.03 -4.58
C VAL A 142 3.71 -5.33 -4.93
N ARG A 143 2.50 -5.51 -4.42
CA ARG A 143 1.78 -6.79 -4.52
C ARG A 143 0.31 -6.68 -4.89
N GLY A 144 -0.22 -7.68 -5.58
CA GLY A 144 -1.66 -7.79 -5.82
C GLY A 144 -2.23 -6.70 -6.74
N ASN A 145 -1.38 -5.90 -7.39
CA ASN A 145 -1.86 -4.79 -8.21
C ASN A 145 -2.30 -5.29 -9.59
N SER A 146 -3.36 -4.70 -10.15
CA SER A 146 -3.89 -5.01 -11.48
C SER A 146 -4.01 -3.72 -12.29
N ILE A 147 -2.94 -3.37 -13.01
CA ILE A 147 -2.81 -2.09 -13.70
C ILE A 147 -2.62 -2.33 -15.19
N SER A 148 -3.39 -1.63 -16.02
CA SER A 148 -3.02 -1.50 -17.43
C SER A 148 -1.85 -0.53 -17.52
N GLY A 149 -0.64 -1.04 -17.77
CA GLY A 149 0.62 -0.30 -17.75
C GLY A 149 1.73 -1.05 -17.01
N ARG A 150 2.88 -0.39 -16.85
CA ARG A 150 4.01 -0.93 -16.07
C ARG A 150 3.72 -0.88 -14.58
N LEU A 151 4.33 -1.76 -13.81
CA LEU A 151 4.12 -1.86 -12.36
C LEU A 151 5.16 -1.05 -11.58
N LEU A 152 6.43 -1.10 -11.99
CA LEU A 152 7.52 -0.43 -11.29
C LEU A 152 8.50 0.19 -12.28
N SER A 153 8.82 1.47 -12.07
CA SER A 153 9.92 2.15 -12.74
C SER A 153 10.97 2.55 -11.72
N ALA A 154 12.10 1.86 -11.75
CA ALA A 154 13.24 2.11 -10.87
C ALA A 154 14.21 3.13 -11.52
N PRO A 155 15.12 3.74 -10.74
CA PRO A 155 16.13 4.62 -11.29
C PRO A 155 16.97 3.92 -12.37
N SER A 156 17.27 4.65 -13.44
CA SER A 156 18.16 4.21 -14.52
C SER A 156 19.61 4.55 -14.24
N TYR A 157 20.53 3.76 -14.83
CA TYR A 157 21.98 3.93 -14.67
C TYR A 157 22.43 5.38 -14.96
N PRO A 158 23.36 5.96 -14.17
CA PRO A 158 24.15 5.32 -13.10
C PRO A 158 23.42 5.24 -11.75
N ARG A 159 22.22 5.81 -11.62
CA ARG A 159 21.42 5.69 -10.39
C ARG A 159 20.81 4.30 -10.30
N ARG A 160 20.65 3.82 -9.06
CA ARG A 160 20.05 2.52 -8.75
C ARG A 160 19.23 2.65 -7.47
N ALA A 161 18.26 1.76 -7.29
CA ALA A 161 17.62 1.60 -5.99
C ALA A 161 18.45 0.65 -5.12
N ASP A 162 18.88 1.12 -3.95
CA ASP A 162 19.71 0.36 -3.01
C ASP A 162 18.86 -0.21 -1.87
N PHE A 163 18.94 -1.53 -1.70
CA PHE A 163 18.30 -2.27 -0.63
C PHE A 163 19.37 -2.91 0.27
N ALA A 164 19.79 -2.19 1.31
CA ALA A 164 20.73 -2.66 2.32
C ALA A 164 19.99 -3.39 3.44
N GLN A 165 20.20 -4.70 3.59
CA GLN A 165 19.49 -5.54 4.58
C GLN A 165 17.96 -5.38 4.50
N SER A 166 17.44 -5.10 3.31
CA SER A 166 16.05 -4.69 3.10
C SER A 166 15.43 -5.49 1.96
N THR A 167 14.11 -5.51 1.89
CA THR A 167 13.37 -6.35 0.96
C THR A 167 12.62 -5.50 -0.06
N LEU A 168 12.75 -5.85 -1.34
CA LEU A 168 11.83 -5.47 -2.41
C LEU A 168 10.99 -6.69 -2.77
N THR A 169 9.68 -6.56 -2.76
CA THR A 169 8.77 -7.61 -3.16
C THR A 169 7.93 -7.14 -4.34
N LEU A 170 8.01 -7.85 -5.46
CA LEU A 170 7.16 -7.67 -6.64
C LEU A 170 6.39 -8.98 -6.88
N HIS A 171 5.20 -9.11 -6.30
CA HIS A 171 4.50 -10.40 -6.27
C HIS A 171 3.00 -10.32 -6.54
N GLY A 172 2.49 -11.18 -7.42
CA GLY A 172 1.04 -11.32 -7.65
C GLY A 172 0.44 -10.12 -8.38
N ASN A 173 1.21 -9.49 -9.27
CA ASN A 173 0.77 -8.29 -9.98
C ASN A 173 0.44 -8.61 -11.44
N ALA A 174 -0.59 -7.96 -11.98
CA ALA A 174 -0.94 -7.96 -13.38
C ALA A 174 -0.65 -6.58 -13.99
N GLY A 175 0.11 -6.59 -15.09
CA GLY A 175 0.51 -5.43 -15.88
C GLY A 175 0.14 -5.59 -17.36
N SER A 176 0.30 -4.53 -18.13
CA SER A 176 0.22 -4.56 -19.59
C SER A 176 1.29 -3.69 -20.24
N GLY A 177 1.58 -3.92 -21.53
CA GLY A 177 2.62 -3.24 -22.28
C GLY A 177 3.80 -4.16 -22.63
N SER A 178 4.96 -3.58 -22.93
CA SER A 178 6.14 -4.34 -23.38
C SER A 178 6.92 -4.98 -22.24
N VAL A 179 6.92 -4.36 -21.06
CA VAL A 179 7.69 -4.77 -19.88
C VAL A 179 6.88 -4.56 -18.61
N VAL A 180 7.17 -5.34 -17.57
CA VAL A 180 6.58 -5.17 -16.23
C VAL A 180 7.29 -4.05 -15.48
N THR A 181 8.62 -3.98 -15.62
CA THR A 181 9.46 -2.98 -14.96
C THR A 181 10.50 -2.39 -15.90
N ASP A 182 11.00 -1.22 -15.55
CA ASP A 182 12.23 -0.66 -16.10
C ASP A 182 13.14 -0.11 -14.99
N GLY A 183 14.39 0.21 -15.34
CA GLY A 183 15.43 0.59 -14.38
C GLY A 183 16.20 -0.60 -13.81
N THR A 184 17.01 -0.35 -12.77
CA THR A 184 17.86 -1.39 -12.15
C THR A 184 17.78 -1.35 -10.64
N VAL A 185 17.57 -2.53 -10.04
CA VAL A 185 17.60 -2.74 -8.59
C VAL A 185 18.98 -3.27 -8.20
N ALA A 186 19.59 -2.65 -7.20
CA ALA A 186 20.81 -3.12 -6.57
C ALA A 186 20.47 -3.68 -5.18
N LEU A 187 20.78 -4.95 -4.96
CA LEU A 187 20.86 -5.47 -3.61
C LEU A 187 22.15 -4.94 -3.01
N GLY A 188 22.05 -4.13 -1.95
CA GLY A 188 23.23 -3.66 -1.24
C GLY A 188 24.05 -4.85 -0.74
N GLY A 189 25.38 -4.72 -0.67
CA GLY A 189 26.32 -5.81 -0.34
C GLY A 189 26.17 -6.45 1.05
N ALA A 190 25.13 -6.09 1.80
CA ALA A 190 24.85 -6.54 3.16
C ALA A 190 23.59 -7.42 3.28
N GLY A 191 23.12 -8.08 2.20
CA GLY A 191 22.02 -9.05 2.28
C GLY A 191 20.63 -8.48 2.04
N GLY A 192 20.49 -7.57 1.06
CA GLY A 192 19.18 -7.21 0.52
C GLY A 192 18.49 -8.40 -0.16
N LYS A 193 17.16 -8.35 -0.27
CA LYS A 193 16.36 -9.37 -0.96
C LYS A 193 15.48 -8.71 -2.01
N PHE A 194 15.50 -9.24 -3.23
CA PHE A 194 14.52 -8.90 -4.25
C PHE A 194 13.73 -10.15 -4.59
N VAL A 195 12.46 -10.18 -4.19
CA VAL A 195 11.57 -11.32 -4.35
C VAL A 195 10.57 -11.02 -5.45
N VAL A 196 10.47 -11.93 -6.42
CA VAL A 196 9.64 -11.74 -7.62
C VAL A 196 8.78 -12.98 -7.84
N GLY A 197 7.50 -12.83 -8.11
CA GLY A 197 6.65 -14.00 -8.36
C GLY A 197 5.28 -13.64 -8.89
N CYS A 198 4.60 -14.61 -9.51
CA CYS A 198 3.20 -14.47 -9.91
C CYS A 198 2.88 -13.20 -10.69
N LEU A 199 3.69 -12.92 -11.70
CA LEU A 199 3.48 -11.76 -12.56
C LEU A 199 2.70 -12.17 -13.79
N THR A 200 1.75 -11.31 -14.18
CA THR A 200 1.00 -11.42 -15.42
C THR A 200 1.29 -10.20 -16.27
N LEU A 201 1.63 -10.39 -17.55
CA LEU A 201 1.85 -9.31 -18.51
C LEU A 201 1.00 -9.58 -19.74
N ASN A 202 0.14 -8.62 -20.11
CA ASN A 202 -0.81 -8.77 -21.24
C ASN A 202 -1.62 -10.08 -21.11
N GLU A 203 -2.21 -10.30 -19.93
CA GLU A 203 -3.04 -11.48 -19.61
C GLU A 203 -2.28 -12.82 -19.62
N ARG A 204 -0.96 -12.81 -19.87
CA ARG A 204 -0.12 -14.01 -19.83
C ARG A 204 0.68 -14.07 -18.54
N THR A 205 0.53 -15.16 -17.80
CA THR A 205 1.38 -15.45 -16.63
C THR A 205 2.82 -15.68 -17.08
N LEU A 206 3.74 -14.93 -16.48
CA LEU A 206 5.17 -15.00 -16.74
C LEU A 206 5.81 -16.15 -15.94
N GLN A 207 6.67 -16.91 -16.60
CA GLN A 207 7.55 -17.87 -15.94
C GLN A 207 8.81 -17.17 -15.40
N PRO A 208 9.53 -17.75 -14.43
CA PRO A 208 10.77 -17.15 -13.91
C PRO A 208 11.81 -16.81 -14.99
N MET A 209 11.86 -17.58 -16.07
CA MET A 209 12.76 -17.34 -17.21
C MET A 209 12.39 -16.08 -18.01
N ASP A 210 11.12 -15.66 -17.96
CA ASP A 210 10.60 -14.48 -18.67
C ASP A 210 10.80 -13.18 -17.87
N TYR A 211 11.16 -13.24 -16.58
CA TYR A 211 11.26 -12.04 -15.74
C TYR A 211 12.32 -11.06 -16.25
N ARG A 212 13.46 -11.55 -16.73
CA ARG A 212 14.51 -10.69 -17.29
C ARG A 212 14.06 -9.99 -18.58
N SER A 213 13.36 -10.70 -19.48
CA SER A 213 12.82 -10.10 -20.70
C SER A 213 11.64 -9.16 -20.43
N ALA A 214 10.93 -9.35 -19.31
CA ALA A 214 9.93 -8.42 -18.79
C ALA A 214 10.53 -7.19 -18.06
N GLY A 215 11.84 -6.98 -18.17
CA GLY A 215 12.53 -5.78 -17.69
C GLY A 215 12.92 -5.81 -16.20
N ILE A 216 12.86 -6.97 -15.55
CA ILE A 216 13.29 -7.14 -14.15
C ILE A 216 14.80 -7.34 -14.13
N ILE A 217 15.52 -6.25 -13.85
CA ILE A 217 16.98 -6.21 -13.84
C ILE A 217 17.52 -6.14 -12.41
N GLY A 218 18.41 -7.08 -12.10
CA GLY A 218 19.03 -7.25 -10.79
C GLY A 218 19.26 -8.72 -10.46
N GLU A 219 19.75 -8.96 -9.25
CA GLU A 219 19.72 -10.27 -8.60
C GLU A 219 18.38 -10.41 -7.87
N PHE A 220 17.63 -11.47 -8.16
CA PHE A 220 16.32 -11.69 -7.56
C PHE A 220 16.07 -13.19 -7.31
N ARG A 221 15.21 -13.48 -6.33
CA ARG A 221 14.73 -14.81 -6.00
C ARG A 221 13.29 -14.99 -6.51
N PRO A 222 13.04 -15.90 -7.47
CA PRO A 222 11.68 -16.19 -7.90
C PRO A 222 10.91 -16.95 -6.81
N VAL A 223 9.64 -16.63 -6.62
CA VAL A 223 8.69 -17.33 -5.75
C VAL A 223 7.48 -17.76 -6.58
N ALA A 224 7.12 -19.03 -6.43
CA ALA A 224 5.99 -19.62 -7.16
C ALA A 224 4.64 -19.21 -6.54
N CYS A 225 3.60 -19.27 -7.35
CA CYS A 225 2.25 -18.92 -6.91
C CYS A 225 1.67 -19.92 -5.92
N GLY A 226 0.95 -19.38 -4.93
CA GLY A 226 0.33 -20.17 -3.86
C GLY A 226 1.30 -20.66 -2.79
N VAL A 227 2.61 -20.39 -2.92
CA VAL A 227 3.59 -20.73 -1.88
C VAL A 227 3.55 -19.68 -0.77
N CYS A 228 3.47 -20.15 0.49
CA CYS A 228 3.64 -19.28 1.64
C CYS A 228 5.11 -18.88 1.75
N ASP A 229 5.42 -17.62 1.48
CA ASP A 229 6.77 -17.06 1.65
C ASP A 229 6.72 -15.82 2.54
N ALA A 230 7.49 -15.82 3.63
CA ALA A 230 7.47 -14.72 4.59
C ALA A 230 8.04 -13.42 4.00
N ASP A 231 8.98 -13.48 3.07
CA ASP A 231 9.52 -12.30 2.39
C ASP A 231 8.53 -11.73 1.36
N VAL A 232 7.49 -12.50 1.00
CA VAL A 232 6.38 -12.01 0.17
C VAL A 232 5.29 -11.36 1.03
N HIS A 233 4.92 -11.99 2.15
CA HIS A 233 3.72 -11.60 2.87
C HIS A 233 3.96 -10.70 4.08
N CYS A 234 5.16 -10.71 4.66
CA CYS A 234 5.38 -10.18 6.00
C CYS A 234 6.50 -9.14 6.04
N PHE A 235 6.29 -8.09 6.81
CA PHE A 235 7.34 -7.17 7.22
C PHE A 235 8.26 -7.88 8.23
N ALA A 236 9.44 -8.30 7.77
CA ALA A 236 10.33 -9.17 8.53
C ALA A 236 10.67 -8.65 9.95
N PRO A 237 11.01 -7.36 10.17
CA PRO A 237 11.41 -6.88 11.49
C PRO A 237 10.33 -7.02 12.58
N ALA A 238 9.05 -7.03 12.22
CA ALA A 238 7.95 -7.18 13.17
C ALA A 238 7.19 -8.50 12.99
N THR A 239 7.81 -9.51 12.36
CA THR A 239 7.23 -10.85 12.17
C THR A 239 7.94 -11.87 13.04
N ARG A 240 7.18 -12.59 13.87
CA ARG A 240 7.68 -13.67 14.72
C ARG A 240 7.74 -15.00 13.99
N ALA A 241 6.72 -15.30 13.19
CA ALA A 241 6.60 -16.53 12.43
C ALA A 241 5.57 -16.38 11.31
N MET A 242 5.55 -17.32 10.37
CA MET A 242 4.46 -17.48 9.40
C MET A 242 3.67 -18.75 9.76
N SER A 243 2.33 -18.68 9.70
CA SER A 243 1.48 -19.84 9.87
C SER A 243 1.50 -20.74 8.63
N GLY A 244 1.07 -21.99 8.76
CA GLY A 244 0.84 -22.89 7.62
C GLY A 244 -0.24 -22.42 6.64
N SER A 245 -1.03 -21.40 7.00
CA SER A 245 -2.05 -20.75 6.17
C SER A 245 -1.57 -19.46 5.51
N CYS A 246 -0.26 -19.30 5.31
CA CYS A 246 0.39 -18.10 4.76
C CYS A 246 0.05 -16.80 5.50
N ARG A 247 -0.21 -16.86 6.80
CA ARG A 247 -0.50 -15.66 7.61
C ARG A 247 0.69 -15.29 8.47
N CYS A 248 1.05 -14.02 8.47
CA CYS A 248 2.08 -13.50 9.36
C CYS A 248 1.58 -13.52 10.81
N ARG A 249 2.41 -14.03 11.72
CA ARG A 249 2.24 -13.89 13.17
C ARG A 249 3.19 -12.80 13.63
N CYS A 250 2.62 -11.68 14.07
CA CYS A 250 3.40 -10.49 14.39
C CYS A 250 4.13 -10.63 15.73
N ALA A 251 5.31 -10.03 15.79
CA ALA A 251 6.00 -9.73 17.03
C ALA A 251 5.31 -8.54 17.74
N GLU A 252 5.80 -8.18 18.93
CA GLU A 252 5.32 -6.99 19.61
C GLU A 252 5.57 -5.74 18.74
N GLY A 253 4.56 -4.86 18.64
CA GLY A 253 4.61 -3.68 17.77
C GLY A 253 4.33 -3.92 16.28
N GLY A 254 4.05 -5.17 15.86
CA GLY A 254 3.60 -5.47 14.51
C GLY A 254 2.07 -5.52 14.40
N TYR A 255 1.51 -4.92 13.35
CA TYR A 255 0.06 -4.75 13.16
C TYR A 255 -0.42 -5.28 11.81
N GLY A 256 -1.68 -5.74 11.79
CA GLY A 256 -2.37 -6.16 10.57
C GLY A 256 -1.89 -7.51 10.01
N ARG A 257 -2.28 -7.79 8.77
CA ARG A 257 -1.97 -9.07 8.10
C ARG A 257 -0.50 -9.22 7.71
N ASP A 258 0.16 -8.08 7.48
CA ASP A 258 1.53 -8.02 6.98
C ASP A 258 2.54 -7.69 8.10
N CYS A 259 2.07 -7.54 9.34
CA CYS A 259 2.88 -7.15 10.50
C CYS A 259 3.62 -5.82 10.33
N LEU A 260 2.94 -4.81 9.79
CA LEU A 260 3.53 -3.47 9.63
C LEU A 260 3.85 -2.85 11.00
N PRO A 261 4.90 -2.00 11.09
CA PRO A 261 5.37 -1.45 12.37
C PRO A 261 4.46 -0.36 12.97
N VAL A 262 3.39 0.02 12.27
CA VAL A 262 2.41 1.03 12.68
C VAL A 262 1.01 0.46 12.47
N TYR A 263 0.14 0.71 13.45
CA TYR A 263 -1.28 0.45 13.28
C TYR A 263 -1.87 1.45 12.29
N LEU A 264 -2.24 0.95 11.11
CA LEU A 264 -3.04 1.71 10.15
C LEU A 264 -4.50 1.28 10.34
N PRO A 265 -5.37 2.13 10.88
CA PRO A 265 -6.77 1.78 11.04
C PRO A 265 -7.35 1.49 9.66
N HIS A 266 -7.78 0.24 9.46
CA HIS A 266 -8.64 -0.06 8.33
C HIS A 266 -9.99 0.54 8.68
N VAL A 267 -10.43 1.53 7.92
CA VAL A 267 -11.79 2.04 8.04
C VAL A 267 -12.66 0.98 7.39
N ASP A 268 -12.93 -0.11 8.10
CA ASP A 268 -14.16 -0.86 7.87
C ASP A 268 -15.26 0.16 8.16
N GLY A 269 -15.67 0.93 7.14
CA GLY A 269 -16.73 1.93 7.28
C GLY A 269 -17.85 1.26 8.05
N CYS A 270 -18.34 1.89 9.12
CA CYS A 270 -19.20 1.32 10.18
C CYS A 270 -20.35 0.42 9.68
N ASN A 271 -20.01 -0.75 9.16
CA ASN A 271 -20.89 -1.64 8.42
C ASN A 271 -20.45 -3.07 8.73
N ARG A 272 -20.33 -3.32 10.02
CA ARG A 272 -20.91 -4.46 10.74
C ARG A 272 -20.96 -4.09 12.22
N THR A 273 -21.70 -3.03 12.54
CA THR A 273 -22.55 -3.17 13.73
C THR A 273 -23.43 -4.37 13.36
N PHE A 274 -23.16 -5.53 13.96
CA PHE A 274 -24.15 -6.61 13.95
C PHE A 274 -25.47 -5.93 14.30
N ALA A 275 -26.47 -6.01 13.42
CA ALA A 275 -27.78 -5.49 13.73
C ALA A 275 -28.10 -5.99 15.16
N PRO A 276 -28.43 -5.10 16.11
CA PRO A 276 -28.77 -5.55 17.45
C PRO A 276 -29.78 -6.68 17.29
N PRO A 277 -29.61 -7.81 18.00
CA PRO A 277 -30.47 -8.96 17.84
C PRO A 277 -31.92 -8.47 17.88
N LEU A 278 -32.69 -8.78 16.84
CA LEU A 278 -34.11 -8.40 16.79
C LEU A 278 -34.77 -8.99 18.04
N LEU A 279 -35.08 -8.12 19.00
CA LEU A 279 -35.91 -8.47 20.15
C LEU A 279 -37.31 -8.76 19.61
N SER A 280 -37.63 -10.04 19.44
CA SER A 280 -38.99 -10.49 19.21
C SER A 280 -39.79 -10.26 20.50
N HIS A 281 -40.60 -9.22 20.54
CA HIS A 281 -41.57 -9.02 21.60
C HIS A 281 -42.84 -9.80 21.29
N THR A 282 -43.05 -10.90 21.99
CA THR A 282 -44.35 -11.58 22.01
C THR A 282 -45.19 -10.94 23.11
N ALA A 283 -46.07 -10.00 22.74
CA ALA A 283 -47.04 -9.43 23.67
C ALA A 283 -48.25 -10.37 23.77
N THR A 284 -48.43 -11.03 24.91
CA THR A 284 -49.66 -11.75 25.23
C THR A 284 -50.63 -10.78 25.89
N LEU A 285 -51.73 -10.46 25.21
CA LEU A 285 -52.81 -9.66 25.80
C LEU A 285 -53.53 -10.49 26.85
N THR A 286 -53.39 -10.10 28.12
CA THR A 286 -54.27 -10.56 29.21
C THR A 286 -55.19 -9.41 29.60
N GLU A 287 -56.49 -9.70 29.67
CA GLU A 287 -57.55 -8.78 30.11
C GLU A 287 -57.35 -8.40 31.58
N THR A 288 -56.49 -7.42 31.88
CA THR A 288 -56.69 -6.34 32.87
C THR A 288 -55.41 -5.49 33.00
N ARG A 289 -55.53 -4.25 32.51
CA ARG A 289 -54.71 -3.05 32.75
C ARG A 289 -53.45 -3.19 33.65
N SER A 290 -52.29 -3.46 33.04
CA SER A 290 -50.96 -2.78 33.24
C SER A 290 -49.82 -3.61 32.60
N PRO A 291 -49.06 -3.10 31.61
CA PRO A 291 -47.99 -3.86 30.97
C PRO A 291 -46.72 -3.92 31.83
N THR A 292 -46.21 -5.13 32.09
CA THR A 292 -44.85 -5.35 32.62
C THR A 292 -44.01 -5.99 31.51
N SER A 293 -42.92 -5.36 31.10
CA SER A 293 -42.00 -5.92 30.09
C SER A 293 -40.91 -6.75 30.75
N THR A 294 -40.84 -8.04 30.42
CA THR A 294 -39.73 -8.91 30.84
C THR A 294 -38.90 -9.29 29.61
N ALA A 295 -37.59 -9.01 29.65
CA ALA A 295 -36.65 -9.38 28.59
C ALA A 295 -35.92 -10.67 28.99
N THR A 296 -35.97 -11.70 28.14
CA THR A 296 -35.23 -12.95 28.34
C THR A 296 -34.23 -13.10 27.19
N PRO A 297 -32.90 -13.11 27.44
CA PRO A 297 -31.92 -13.36 26.38
C PRO A 297 -31.94 -14.85 26.00
N SER A 298 -32.06 -15.16 24.71
CA SER A 298 -31.82 -16.50 24.20
C SER A 298 -30.31 -16.71 23.97
N LEU A 299 -29.70 -17.58 24.79
CA LEU A 299 -28.34 -18.05 24.56
C LEU A 299 -28.37 -19.14 23.50
N SER A 300 -27.99 -18.79 22.26
CA SER A 300 -27.69 -19.77 21.22
C SER A 300 -26.36 -20.43 21.54
N ALA A 301 -26.39 -21.71 21.91
CA ALA A 301 -25.19 -22.51 22.16
C ALA A 301 -24.33 -22.62 20.89
N THR A 302 -23.07 -22.17 20.96
CA THR A 302 -22.07 -22.44 19.92
C THR A 302 -21.59 -23.88 20.03
N HIS A 303 -21.97 -24.71 19.07
CA HIS A 303 -21.39 -26.04 18.87
C HIS A 303 -19.90 -25.91 18.50
N TYR A 304 -19.02 -26.36 19.38
CA TYR A 304 -17.68 -26.80 19.01
C TYR A 304 -17.76 -28.26 18.57
N SER A 305 -17.22 -28.56 17.40
CA SER A 305 -16.88 -29.93 16.98
C SER A 305 -15.38 -29.97 16.61
N PRO A 306 -14.74 -31.14 16.75
CA PRO A 306 -13.28 -31.31 16.92
C PRO A 306 -12.45 -30.95 15.69
#